data_AF-A0A258K9M5-F1
#
_entry.id   AF-A0A258K9M5-F1
#
_cell.length_a   1.000
_cell.length_b   1.000
_cell.length_c   1.000
_cell.angle_alpha   90.00
_cell.angle_beta   90.00
_cell.angle_gamma   90.00
#
_symmetry.space_group_name_H-M   'P 1'
#
loop_
_entity.id
_entity.type
_entity.pdbx_description
1 polymer ?
#
loop_
_entity_poly.entity_id
_entity_poly.type
_entity_poly.pdbx_seq_one_letter_code
_entity_poly.pdbx_strand_id
1 'polypeptide(L)'
;MAITTYLAIYFITWWVMLFTVLPWGVRSQAEQGDVEPGTDPGAPVRPHLLRKAIATSIVAAFVTAGLIWIGTSGLISLSDLPMPFKSESN
;
A
#
# COMPACT_ATOMS: atom_id res chain seq x y z
N MET A 1 14.62 -4.61 -19.63
CA MET A 1 13.20 -4.18 -19.55
C MET A 1 12.47 -4.71 -18.31
N ALA A 2 12.79 -5.88 -17.75
CA ALA A 2 12.06 -6.43 -16.59
C ALA A 2 12.27 -5.68 -15.25
N ILE A 3 13.50 -5.19 -14.97
CA ILE A 3 13.82 -4.52 -13.70
C ILE A 3 12.97 -3.25 -13.50
N THR A 4 12.83 -2.44 -14.56
CA THR A 4 12.01 -1.22 -14.53
C THR A 4 10.55 -1.55 -14.23
N THR A 5 10.01 -2.62 -14.81
CA THR A 5 8.64 -3.07 -14.55
C THR A 5 8.45 -3.46 -13.08
N TYR A 6 9.37 -4.23 -12.50
CA TYR A 6 9.28 -4.61 -11.08
C TYR A 6 9.39 -3.41 -10.14
N LEU A 7 10.25 -2.44 -10.46
CA LEU A 7 10.35 -1.19 -9.70
C LEU A 7 9.06 -0.36 -9.79
N ALA A 8 8.45 -0.27 -10.97
CA ALA A 8 7.19 0.44 -11.15
C ALA A 8 6.05 -0.20 -10.36
N ILE A 9 5.93 -1.54 -10.41
CA ILE A 9 4.95 -2.29 -9.63
C ILE A 9 5.15 -2.01 -8.14
N TYR A 10 6.38 -2.17 -7.63
CA TYR A 10 6.67 -1.91 -6.22
C TYR A 10 6.35 -0.48 -5.81
N PHE A 11 6.71 0.52 -6.63
CA PHE A 11 6.44 1.92 -6.32
C PHE A 11 4.94 2.23 -6.24
N ILE A 12 4.15 1.74 -7.20
CA ILE A 12 2.69 1.92 -7.20
C ILE A 12 2.04 1.20 -6.01
N THR A 13 2.41 -0.06 -5.78
CA THR A 13 1.91 -0.84 -4.63
C THR A 13 2.28 -0.16 -3.31
N TRP A 14 3.51 0.35 -3.18
CA TRP A 14 3.97 1.08 -2.00
C TRP A 14 3.14 2.35 -1.76
N TRP A 15 2.83 3.10 -2.82
CA TRP A 15 2.01 4.31 -2.71
C TRP A 15 0.58 4.02 -2.25
N VAL A 16 -0.05 2.96 -2.79
CA VAL A 16 -1.38 2.51 -2.36
C VAL A 16 -1.36 2.04 -0.90
N MET A 17 -0.30 1.33 -0.50
CA MET A 17 -0.15 0.85 0.88
C MET A 17 0.05 1.99 1.88
N LEU A 18 0.66 3.10 1.47
CA LEU A 18 0.82 4.28 2.33
C LEU A 18 -0.54 4.77 2.83
N PHE A 19 -1.52 4.89 1.94
CA PHE A 19 -2.87 5.30 2.30
C PHE A 19 -3.60 4.24 3.13
N THR A 20 -3.32 2.96 2.88
CA THR A 20 -3.92 1.84 3.63
C THR A 20 -3.42 1.80 5.08
N VAL A 21 -2.15 2.13 5.33
CA VAL A 21 -1.51 2.14 6.66
C VAL A 21 -1.74 3.45 7.40
N LEU A 22 -2.03 4.56 6.71
CA LEU A 22 -2.27 5.86 7.32
C LEU A 22 -3.29 5.88 8.48
N PRO A 23 -4.47 5.21 8.39
CA PRO A 23 -5.46 5.21 9.47
C PRO A 23 -5.00 4.44 10.72
N TRP A 24 -3.90 3.69 10.64
CA TRP A 24 -3.41 2.92 11.78
C TRP A 24 -2.85 3.83 12.88
N GLY A 25 -3.39 3.68 14.09
CA GLY A 25 -2.86 4.33 15.28
C GLY A 25 -3.03 5.85 15.32
N VAL A 26 -3.98 6.41 14.58
CA VAL A 26 -4.34 7.83 14.69
C VAL A 26 -5.12 8.04 15.99
N ARG A 27 -4.57 8.85 16.89
CA ARG A 27 -5.25 9.38 18.09
C ARG A 27 -5.22 10.90 18.01
N SER A 28 -6.39 11.52 18.05
CA SER A 28 -6.56 12.97 17.91
C SER A 28 -6.18 13.71 19.21
N GLN A 29 -5.92 15.01 19.09
CA GLN A 29 -5.68 15.90 20.23
C GLN A 29 -6.92 15.98 21.15
N ALA A 30 -8.12 15.97 20.55
CA ALA A 30 -9.39 15.99 21.29
C ALA A 30 -9.56 14.79 22.24
N GLU A 31 -9.05 13.61 21.87
CA GLU A 31 -9.09 12.41 22.71
C GLU A 31 -8.10 12.45 23.88
N GLN A 32 -7.14 13.39 23.89
CA GLN A 32 -6.13 13.53 24.96
C GLN A 32 -6.39 14.72 25.91
N GLY A 33 -7.43 15.52 25.67
CA GLY A 33 -7.87 16.58 26.59
C GLY A 33 -7.14 17.92 26.49
N ASP A 34 -5.98 17.98 25.82
CA ASP A 34 -5.23 19.20 25.54
C ASP A 34 -5.28 19.52 24.04
N VAL A 35 -6.21 20.40 23.64
CA VAL A 35 -6.26 20.96 22.28
C VAL A 35 -5.57 22.32 22.29
N GLU A 36 -4.37 22.38 21.72
CA GLU A 36 -3.62 23.64 21.61
C GLU A 36 -4.37 24.62 20.67
N PRO A 37 -4.61 25.90 21.08
CA PRO A 37 -5.35 26.86 20.28
C PRO A 37 -4.74 27.08 18.90
N GLY A 38 -5.55 26.93 17.84
CA GLY A 38 -5.11 27.08 16.44
C GLY A 38 -4.73 25.77 15.74
N THR A 39 -4.80 24.63 16.44
CA THR A 39 -4.61 23.29 15.86
C THR A 39 -5.95 22.63 15.55
N ASP A 40 -6.05 21.87 14.46
CA ASP A 40 -7.23 21.05 14.18
C ASP A 40 -7.43 20.02 15.31
N PRO A 41 -8.60 19.96 15.98
CA PRO A 41 -8.87 18.98 17.04
C PRO A 41 -8.64 17.53 16.60
N GLY A 42 -8.77 17.24 15.31
CA GLY A 42 -8.52 15.94 14.70
C GLY A 42 -7.04 15.64 14.40
N ALA A 43 -6.15 16.63 14.52
CA ALA A 43 -4.73 16.44 14.24
C ALA A 43 -4.11 15.40 15.20
N PRO A 44 -3.26 14.48 14.71
CA PRO A 44 -2.57 13.52 15.58
C PRO A 44 -1.56 14.24 16.48
N VAL A 45 -1.59 13.96 17.78
CA VAL A 45 -0.64 14.54 18.76
C VAL A 45 0.82 14.16 18.42
N ARG A 46 1.04 12.93 17.93
CA ARG A 46 2.35 12.45 17.48
C ARG A 46 2.19 11.63 16.18
N PRO A 47 2.50 12.20 15.02
CA PRO A 47 2.20 11.54 13.74
C PRO A 47 3.08 10.31 13.43
N HIS A 48 4.16 10.06 14.20
CA HIS A 48 5.05 8.90 14.09
C HIS A 48 5.34 8.47 12.63
N LEU A 49 5.58 9.44 11.75
CA LEU A 49 5.64 9.25 10.30
C LEU A 49 6.67 8.19 9.88
N LEU A 50 7.81 8.12 10.58
CA LEU A 50 8.85 7.12 10.31
C LEU A 50 8.36 5.68 10.58
N ARG A 51 7.60 5.47 11.66
CA ARG A 51 7.04 4.14 11.97
C ARG A 51 6.02 3.73 10.91
N LYS A 52 5.20 4.68 10.46
CA LYS A 52 4.24 4.45 9.38
C LYS A 52 4.95 4.13 8.06
N ALA A 53 6.00 4.86 7.71
CA ALA A 53 6.78 4.60 6.51
C ALA A 53 7.43 3.19 6.52
N ILE A 54 7.96 2.75 7.66
CA ILE A 54 8.54 1.39 7.81
C ILE A 54 7.43 0.33 7.69
N ALA A 55 6.30 0.52 8.37
CA ALA A 55 5.17 -0.39 8.28
C ALA A 55 4.65 -0.51 6.84
N THR A 56 4.48 0.62 6.15
CA THR A 56 4.11 0.67 4.73
C THR A 56 5.09 -0.10 3.86
N SER A 57 6.40 0.11 4.03
CA SER A 57 7.42 -0.59 3.25
C SER A 57 7.39 -2.11 3.43
N ILE A 58 7.19 -2.58 4.67
CA ILE A 58 7.07 -4.02 4.96
C ILE A 58 5.82 -4.60 4.29
N VAL A 59 4.66 -3.97 4.49
CA VAL A 59 3.39 -4.43 3.90
C VAL A 59 3.46 -4.41 2.37
N ALA A 60 3.99 -3.34 1.79
CA ALA A 60 4.16 -3.22 0.35
C ALA A 60 5.11 -4.28 -0.24
N ALA A 61 6.19 -4.61 0.48
CA ALA A 61 7.11 -5.67 0.06
C ALA A 61 6.42 -7.03 0.01
N PHE A 62 5.64 -7.40 1.04
CA PHE A 62 4.89 -8.65 1.05
C PHE A 62 3.86 -8.73 -0.06
N VAL A 63 3.10 -7.66 -0.30
CA VAL A 63 2.09 -7.65 -1.37
C VAL A 63 2.72 -7.69 -2.75
N THR A 64 3.78 -6.92 -2.98
CA THR A 64 4.51 -6.98 -4.27
C THR A 64 5.09 -8.37 -4.50
N ALA A 65 5.68 -9.00 -3.48
CA ALA A 65 6.18 -10.37 -3.58
C ALA A 65 5.06 -11.37 -3.91
N GLY A 66 3.90 -11.26 -3.26
CA GLY A 66 2.73 -12.07 -3.57
C GLY A 66 2.22 -11.88 -5.01
N LEU A 67 2.14 -10.63 -5.49
CA LEU A 67 1.74 -10.31 -6.86
C LEU A 67 2.70 -10.92 -7.89
N ILE A 68 4.02 -10.79 -7.67
CA ILE A 68 5.02 -11.37 -8.57
C ILE A 68 4.95 -12.90 -8.53
N TRP A 69 4.79 -13.51 -7.35
CA TRP A 69 4.68 -14.95 -7.22
C TRP A 69 3.44 -15.51 -7.94
N ILE A 70 2.26 -14.91 -7.73
CA ILE A 70 1.03 -15.31 -8.43
C ILE A 70 1.22 -15.18 -9.94
N GLY A 71 1.75 -14.04 -10.40
CA GLY A 71 1.95 -13.79 -11.84
C GLY A 71 3.00 -14.67 -12.52
N THR A 72 3.92 -15.27 -11.77
CA THR A 72 5.00 -16.14 -12.32
C THR A 72 4.80 -17.63 -12.07
N SER A 73 3.98 -17.99 -11.09
CA SER A 73 3.78 -19.38 -10.67
C SER A 73 3.00 -20.23 -11.68
N GLY A 74 2.32 -19.62 -12.66
CA GLY A 74 1.45 -20.32 -13.61
C GLY A 74 0.17 -20.88 -12.99
N LEU A 75 -0.10 -20.60 -11.70
CA LEU A 75 -1.33 -21.02 -11.02
C LEU A 75 -2.56 -20.25 -11.52
N ILE A 76 -2.36 -19.00 -11.94
CA ILE A 76 -3.42 -18.13 -12.46
C ILE A 76 -2.87 -17.45 -13.71
N SER A 77 -3.43 -17.81 -14.86
CA SER A 77 -3.14 -17.15 -16.13
C SER A 77 -4.17 -16.05 -16.38
N LEU A 78 -3.78 -15.04 -17.17
CA LEU A 78 -4.71 -13.98 -17.56
C LEU A 78 -5.94 -14.54 -18.29
N SER A 79 -5.80 -15.69 -18.95
CA SER A 79 -6.89 -16.45 -19.60
C SER A 79 -7.96 -16.98 -18.64
N ASP A 80 -7.64 -17.12 -17.36
CA ASP A 80 -8.56 -17.68 -16.36
C ASP A 80 -9.52 -16.62 -15.83
N LEU A 81 -9.25 -15.35 -16.12
CA LEU A 81 -10.11 -14.23 -15.77
C LEU A 81 -11.18 -14.05 -16.86
N PRO A 82 -12.44 -13.73 -16.51
CA PRO A 82 -13.49 -13.45 -17.47
C PRO A 82 -13.23 -12.10 -18.15
N MET A 83 -12.35 -12.10 -19.14
CA MET A 83 -11.97 -10.90 -19.89
C MET A 83 -12.91 -10.70 -21.10
N PRO A 84 -13.31 -9.45 -21.41
CA PRO A 84 -14.13 -9.16 -22.58
C PRO A 84 -13.37 -9.24 -23.92
N PHE A 85 -12.07 -9.57 -23.88
CA PHE A 85 -11.20 -9.63 -25.05
C PHE A 85 -10.46 -10.96 -25.08
N LYS A 86 -10.15 -11.45 -26.29
CA LYS A 86 -9.49 -12.73 -26.51
C LYS A 86 -8.01 -12.64 -26.14
N SER A 87 -7.56 -13.48 -25.22
CA SER A 87 -6.15 -13.67 -24.89
C SER A 87 -5.56 -14.64 -25.91
N GLU A 88 -4.72 -14.15 -26.83
CA GLU A 88 -3.90 -15.05 -27.67
C GLU A 88 -2.76 -15.59 -26.81
N SER A 89 -2.94 -16.79 -26.25
CA SER A 89 -1.85 -17.61 -25.74
C SER A 89 -1.12 -18.23 -26.92
N ASN A 90 0.21 -18.06 -26.99
CA ASN A 90 1.08 -18.78 -27.92
C ASN A 90 1.15 -20.26 -27.54
#